data_AF-A0A1E5VH64-F1
#
_entry.id   AF-A0A1E5VH64-F1
#
_cell.length_a   1.000
_cell.length_b   1.000
_cell.length_c   1.000
_cell.angle_alpha   90.00
_cell.angle_beta   90.00
_cell.angle_gamma   90.00
#
_symmetry.space_group_name_H-M   'P 1'
#
loop_
_entity.id
_entity.type
_entity.pdbx_description
1 polymer ?
#
loop_
_entity_poly.entity_id
_entity_poly.type
_entity_poly.pdbx_seq_one_letter_code
_entity_poly.pdbx_strand_id
1 'polypeptide(L)'
;LLYNDDILREILLHLPPLPSSLSRASLICKHWQRLLSDPRFLCRFCAFHSRSPPLLGILNTAFEGLLQLTPTLDPLDRIPSARLSLQVGHYD
;
A
#
# COMPACT_ATOMS: atom_id res chain seq x y z
N LEU A 1 8.42 -6.75 24.84
CA LEU A 1 7.75 -6.98 23.52
C LEU A 1 8.11 -5.89 22.52
N LEU A 2 8.06 -4.59 22.87
CA LEU A 2 8.42 -3.48 21.96
C LEU A 2 9.79 -3.60 21.26
N TYR A 3 10.84 -4.09 21.95
CA TYR A 3 12.16 -4.23 21.33
C TYR A 3 12.16 -5.14 20.08
N ASN A 4 11.34 -6.19 20.08
CA ASN A 4 11.18 -7.05 18.91
C ASN A 4 10.40 -6.35 17.80
N ASP A 5 9.39 -5.55 18.17
CA ASP A 5 8.58 -4.79 17.22
C ASP A 5 9.40 -3.70 16.52
N ASP A 6 10.34 -3.07 17.23
CA ASP A 6 11.22 -2.05 16.66
C ASP A 6 12.20 -2.66 15.65
N ILE A 7 12.80 -3.82 15.95
CA ILE A 7 13.63 -4.56 14.99
C ILE A 7 12.80 -4.99 13.77
N LEU A 8 11.59 -5.50 13.98
CA LEU A 8 10.70 -5.88 12.89
C LEU A 8 10.32 -4.68 12.01
N ARG A 9 10.08 -3.52 12.61
CA ARG A 9 9.84 -2.27 11.86
C ARG A 9 11.04 -1.88 11.01
N GLU A 10 12.26 -1.98 11.53
CA GLU A 10 13.47 -1.71 10.75
C GLU A 10 13.62 -2.70 9.58
N ILE A 11 13.41 -4.01 9.82
CA ILE A 11 13.43 -5.02 8.74
C ILE A 11 12.38 -4.71 7.67
N LEU A 12 11.15 -4.38 8.09
CA LEU A 12 10.06 -4.02 7.19
C LEU A 12 10.35 -2.71 6.42
N LEU A 13 11.04 -1.76 7.05
CA LEU A 13 11.44 -0.49 6.44
C LEU A 13 12.43 -0.71 5.29
N HIS A 14 13.33 -1.69 5.43
CA HIS A 14 14.31 -2.05 4.42
C HIS A 14 13.76 -2.90 3.27
N LEU A 15 12.49 -3.30 3.30
CA LEU A 15 11.88 -3.97 2.16
C LEU A 15 11.81 -3.02 0.95
N PRO A 16 11.92 -3.55 -0.29
CA PRO A 16 11.72 -2.74 -1.48
C PRO A 16 10.36 -2.05 -1.44
N PRO A 17 10.26 -0.75 -1.85
CA PRO A 17 9.01 0.03 -1.84
C PRO A 17 8.07 -0.36 -2.99
N LEU A 18 7.96 -1.66 -3.23
CA LEU A 18 7.01 -2.25 -4.14
C LEU A 18 5.68 -2.43 -3.39
N PRO A 19 4.53 -2.09 -3.98
CA PRO A 19 3.23 -2.26 -3.31
C PRO A 19 2.89 -3.73 -3.02
N SER A 20 3.54 -4.67 -3.73
CA SER A 20 3.45 -6.10 -3.43
C SER A 20 4.24 -6.50 -2.17
N SER A 21 5.31 -5.78 -1.80
CA SER A 21 6.19 -6.12 -0.67
C SER A 21 5.45 -6.06 0.66
N LEU A 22 4.81 -4.92 0.97
CA LEU A 22 4.08 -4.76 2.23
C LEU A 22 2.86 -5.68 2.28
N SER A 23 2.18 -5.85 1.14
CA SER A 23 1.05 -6.78 1.01
C SER A 23 1.47 -8.21 1.35
N ARG A 24 2.57 -8.71 0.76
CA ARG A 24 3.10 -10.06 1.04
C ARG A 24 3.58 -10.20 2.48
N ALA A 25 4.28 -9.20 3.00
CA ALA A 25 4.75 -9.20 4.38
C ALA A 25 3.60 -9.23 5.40
N SER A 26 2.47 -8.57 5.11
CA SER A 26 1.28 -8.58 5.96
C SER A 26 0.62 -9.96 6.09
N LEU A 27 0.84 -10.84 5.12
CA LEU A 27 0.27 -12.19 5.09
C LEU A 27 1.10 -13.22 5.86
N ILE A 28 2.31 -12.87 6.34
CA ILE A 28 3.18 -13.80 7.07
C ILE A 28 2.54 -14.20 8.41
N CYS A 29 2.13 -13.21 9.21
CA CYS A 29 1.39 -13.47 10.45
C CYS A 29 0.63 -12.22 10.93
N LYS A 30 -0.32 -12.42 11.86
CA LYS A 30 -1.13 -11.34 12.45
C LYS A 30 -0.28 -10.22 13.09
N HIS A 31 0.91 -10.55 13.58
CA HIS A 31 1.79 -9.57 14.20
C HIS A 31 2.39 -8.61 13.15
N TRP A 32 2.88 -9.15 12.03
CA TRP A 32 3.38 -8.35 10.91
C TRP A 32 2.27 -7.49 10.29
N GLN A 33 1.07 -8.07 10.13
CA GLN A 33 -0.11 -7.34 9.67
C GLN A 33 -0.40 -6.10 10.54
N ARG A 34 -0.32 -6.23 11.87
CA ARG A 34 -0.56 -5.13 12.82
C ARG A 34 0.49 -4.03 12.68
N LEU A 35 1.78 -4.39 12.56
CA LEU A 35 2.85 -3.42 12.38
C LEU A 35 2.71 -2.66 11.05
N LEU A 36 2.33 -3.36 9.98
CA LEU A 36 2.15 -2.79 8.65
C LEU A 36 0.88 -1.94 8.51
N SER A 37 -0.10 -2.14 9.40
CA SER A 37 -1.32 -1.33 9.45
C SER A 37 -1.16 -0.07 10.31
N ASP A 38 -0.03 0.10 11.00
CA ASP A 38 0.25 1.28 11.82
C ASP A 38 0.50 2.51 10.93
N PRO A 39 -0.32 3.58 11.04
CA PRO A 39 -0.13 4.80 10.27
C PRO A 39 1.26 5.44 10.47
N ARG A 40 1.86 5.28 11.66
CA ARG A 40 3.19 5.81 11.97
C ARG A 40 4.27 5.06 11.19
N PHE A 41 4.14 3.74 11.07
CA PHE A 41 5.04 2.93 10.26
C PHE A 41 4.91 3.31 8.78
N LEU A 42 3.69 3.41 8.25
CA LEU A 42 3.45 3.78 6.85
C LEU A 42 4.02 5.17 6.53
N CYS A 43 3.84 6.14 7.42
CA CYS A 43 4.42 7.47 7.26
C CYS A 43 5.96 7.43 7.18
N ARG A 44 6.60 6.67 8.08
CA ARG A 44 8.06 6.46 8.05
C ARG A 44 8.52 5.73 6.79
N PHE A 45 7.79 4.70 6.37
CA PHE A 45 8.08 3.93 5.16
C PHE A 45 8.02 4.82 3.93
N CYS A 46 6.96 5.60 3.78
CA CYS A 46 6.85 6.58 2.71
C CYS A 46 7.99 7.58 2.75
N ALA A 47 8.30 8.19 3.90
CA ALA A 47 9.38 9.17 4.05
C ALA A 47 10.76 8.60 3.68
N PHE A 48 11.05 7.36 4.10
CA PHE A 48 12.30 6.66 3.81
C PHE A 48 12.47 6.37 2.31
N HIS A 49 11.38 6.05 1.61
CA HIS A 49 11.38 5.70 0.19
C HIS A 49 10.92 6.82 -0.77
N SER A 50 10.71 8.05 -0.26
CA SER A 50 10.11 9.18 -0.98
C SER A 50 10.88 9.71 -2.19
N ARG A 51 12.07 9.18 -2.51
CA ARG A 51 12.86 9.65 -3.66
C ARG A 51 12.21 9.34 -5.02
N SER A 52 11.25 8.42 -5.08
CA SER A 52 10.43 8.19 -6.28
C SER A 52 9.14 7.46 -5.86
N PRO A 53 8.13 8.17 -5.32
CA PRO A 53 6.89 7.51 -4.94
C PRO A 53 6.23 6.96 -6.20
N PRO A 54 5.95 5.65 -6.26
CA PRO A 54 5.29 5.07 -7.41
C PRO A 54 3.88 5.71 -7.49
N LEU A 55 3.55 6.31 -8.65
CA LEU A 55 2.25 6.95 -8.88
C LEU A 55 1.14 5.90 -8.74
N LEU A 56 0.50 5.83 -7.56
CA LEU A 56 -0.47 4.79 -7.19
C LEU A 56 -1.67 4.68 -8.13
N GLY A 57 -2.03 5.78 -8.78
CA GLY A 57 -3.13 5.86 -9.72
C GLY A 57 -3.68 7.26 -9.86
N ILE A 58 -4.42 7.47 -10.94
CA ILE A 58 -5.24 8.66 -11.16
C ILE A 58 -6.64 8.33 -10.66
N LEU A 59 -7.16 9.15 -9.74
CA LEU A 59 -8.56 9.08 -9.34
C LEU A 59 -9.38 9.91 -10.34
N ASN A 60 -10.15 9.24 -11.18
CA ASN A 60 -11.03 9.89 -12.14
C ASN A 60 -12.48 9.83 -11.68
N THR A 61 -13.23 10.89 -11.92
CA THR A 61 -14.68 10.90 -11.76
C THR A 61 -15.29 10.33 -13.04
N ALA A 62 -15.83 9.12 -12.96
CA ALA A 62 -16.57 8.54 -14.08
C ALA A 62 -17.94 9.24 -14.22
N PHE A 63 -18.48 9.25 -15.45
CA PHE A 63 -19.90 9.55 -15.65
C PHE A 63 -20.71 8.63 -14.74
N GLU A 64 -21.69 9.18 -14.02
CA GLU A 64 -22.48 8.54 -12.93
C GLU A 64 -21.94 8.69 -11.49
N GLY A 65 -20.92 9.52 -11.24
CA GLY A 65 -20.51 9.87 -9.87
C GLY A 65 -19.68 8.80 -9.16
N LEU A 66 -19.26 7.77 -9.90
CA LEU A 66 -18.33 6.76 -9.41
C LEU A 66 -16.90 7.30 -9.46
N LEU A 67 -16.17 7.13 -8.35
CA LEU A 67 -14.72 7.33 -8.36
C LEU A 67 -14.06 6.06 -8.94
N GLN A 68 -13.32 6.24 -10.03
CA GLN A 68 -12.50 5.19 -10.64
C GLN A 68 -11.03 5.47 -10.36
N LEU A 69 -10.37 4.59 -9.62
CA LEU A 69 -8.92 4.64 -9.45
C LEU A 69 -8.25 3.84 -10.58
N THR A 70 -7.57 4.55 -11.48
CA THR A 70 -6.78 3.95 -12.58
C THR A 70 -5.32 3.91 -12.16
N PRO A 71 -4.72 2.75 -11.85
CA PRO A 71 -3.33 2.67 -11.42
C PRO A 71 -2.39 3.15 -12.54
N THR A 72 -1.41 4.00 -12.19
CA THR A 72 -0.46 4.62 -13.14
C THR A 72 0.82 3.80 -13.30
N LEU A 73 0.95 2.72 -12.53
CA LEU A 73 2.13 1.86 -12.49
C LEU A 73 1.94 0.64 -13.40
N ASP A 74 3.05 0.13 -13.94
CA ASP A 74 3.09 -1.21 -14.55
C ASP A 74 2.43 -2.24 -13.61
N PRO A 75 1.75 -3.28 -14.13
CA PRO A 75 1.03 -4.27 -13.33
C PRO A 75 1.87 -4.74 -12.15
N LEU A 76 1.51 -4.24 -10.97
CA LEU A 76 2.37 -4.21 -9.78
C LEU A 76 2.83 -5.62 -9.40
N ASP A 77 4.04 -5.98 -9.82
CA ASP A 77 4.67 -7.28 -9.58
C ASP A 77 3.67 -8.45 -9.56
N ARG A 78 2.93 -8.61 -10.68
CA ARG A 78 1.94 -9.68 -10.93
C ARG A 78 0.57 -9.49 -10.28
N ILE A 79 0.25 -8.32 -9.74
CA ILE A 79 -1.12 -7.96 -9.36
C ILE A 79 -1.76 -7.24 -10.56
N PRO A 80 -2.79 -7.82 -11.20
CA PRO A 80 -3.50 -7.12 -12.27
C PRO A 80 -4.10 -5.82 -11.73
N SER A 81 -3.93 -4.72 -12.48
CA SER A 81 -4.46 -3.39 -12.17
C SER A 81 -5.94 -3.38 -11.74
N ALA A 82 -6.74 -4.30 -12.31
CA ALA A 82 -8.15 -4.49 -11.96
C ALA A 82 -8.41 -4.83 -10.49
N ARG A 83 -7.44 -5.39 -9.75
CA ARG A 83 -7.57 -5.69 -8.31
C ARG A 83 -7.48 -4.44 -7.43
N LEU A 84 -7.00 -3.33 -7.99
CA LEU A 84 -6.85 -2.04 -7.31
C LEU A 84 -7.87 -1.00 -7.80
N SER A 85 -8.70 -1.36 -8.79
CA SER A 85 -9.84 -0.57 -9.21
C SER A 85 -10.90 -0.58 -8.11
N LEU A 86 -10.91 0.47 -7.29
CA LEU A 86 -12.01 0.74 -6.39
C LEU A 86 -13.08 1.49 -7.17
N GLN A 87 -14.31 0.96 -7.20
CA GLN A 87 -15.50 1.71 -7.60
C GLN A 87 -16.21 2.13 -6.32
N VAL A 88 -16.13 3.41 -6.00
CA VAL A 88 -16.90 3.97 -4.88
C VAL A 88 -18.27 4.37 -5.43
N GLY A 89 -19.26 3.52 -5.21
CA GLY A 89 -20.67 3.84 -5.41
C GLY A 89 -21.13 4.87 -4.39
N HIS A 90 -21.70 5.98 -4.87
CA HIS A 90 -22.52 6.85 -4.02
C HIS A 90 -23.81 6.05 -3.72
N TYR A 91 -23.99 5.64 -2.47
CA TYR A 91 -25.31 5.23 -2.00
C TYR A 91 -26.02 6.51 -1.56
N ASP A 92 -27.18 6.78 -2.17
CA ASP A 92 -28.13 7.82 -1.76
C ASP A 92 -28.55 7.69 -0.28
#